data_AF-A0A934EHL6-F1
#
_entry.id   AF-A0A934EHL6-F1
#
_cell.length_a   1.000
_cell.length_b   1.000
_cell.length_c   1.000
_cell.angle_alpha   90.00
_cell.angle_beta   90.00
_cell.angle_gamma   90.00
#
_symmetry.space_group_name_H-M   'P 1'
#
loop_
_entity.id
_entity.type
_entity.pdbx_description
1 polymer ?
#
loop_
_entity_poly.entity_id
_entity_poly.type
_entity_poly.pdbx_seq_one_letter_code
_entity_poly.pdbx_strand_id
1 'polypeptide(L)'
;MKLWLLDADVIIDLLSLDVFDRLAGSHEIFAASTVIDEVRFFKRSDEKHPVDLQQQYVSSGLVKELSASPDEIKEVLTKLPAINHENIDPGELESLAILSREEGLIFCSCDAAAIRALPFLDLSDRGISVESLLKSSGLQRSDLKDRHTDQHFKSNLAIGQENKIYLFKPGKGK
;
A
#
# COMPACT_ATOMS: atom_id res chain seq x y z
N MET A 1 -9.72 -14.67 -7.75
CA MET A 1 -8.68 -14.52 -6.72
C MET A 1 -8.13 -13.09 -6.83
N LYS A 2 -7.99 -12.34 -5.74
CA LYS A 2 -7.43 -10.98 -5.78
C LYS A 2 -5.93 -11.03 -5.56
N LEU A 3 -5.19 -10.14 -6.21
CA LEU A 3 -3.74 -10.00 -6.09
C LEU A 3 -3.46 -8.77 -5.22
N TRP A 4 -2.75 -8.95 -4.10
CA TRP A 4 -2.58 -7.89 -3.11
C TRP A 4 -1.19 -7.28 -3.21
N LEU A 5 -1.11 -5.98 -3.49
CA LEU A 5 0.12 -5.20 -3.39
C LEU A 5 0.17 -4.56 -2.00
N LEU A 6 1.13 -4.97 -1.17
CA LEU A 6 1.22 -4.52 0.21
C LEU A 6 2.33 -3.49 0.39
N ASP A 7 1.99 -2.44 1.13
CA ASP A 7 2.91 -1.44 1.66
C ASP A 7 3.76 -2.01 2.83
N ALA A 8 4.93 -1.43 3.08
CA ALA A 8 5.87 -1.84 4.13
C ALA A 8 5.20 -1.84 5.51
N ASP A 9 4.49 -0.76 5.80
CA ASP A 9 3.81 -0.55 7.07
C ASP A 9 2.70 -1.58 7.33
N VAL A 10 2.03 -2.01 6.25
CA VAL A 10 1.06 -3.10 6.29
C VAL A 10 1.73 -4.43 6.60
N ILE A 11 2.82 -4.76 5.91
CA ILE A 11 3.55 -6.02 6.16
C ILE A 11 4.05 -6.07 7.61
N ILE A 12 4.64 -4.97 8.10
CA ILE A 12 5.13 -4.85 9.48
C ILE A 12 4.01 -5.09 10.48
N ASP A 13 2.87 -4.39 10.34
CA ASP A 13 1.75 -4.56 11.27
C ASP A 13 1.13 -5.97 11.18
N LEU A 14 1.05 -6.58 10.00
CA LEU A 14 0.55 -7.96 9.85
C LEU A 14 1.48 -9.02 10.46
N LEU A 15 2.80 -8.81 10.41
CA LEU A 15 3.79 -9.63 11.11
C LEU A 15 3.67 -9.47 12.64
N SER A 16 3.52 -8.23 13.10
CA SER A 16 3.24 -7.90 14.50
C SER A 16 1.96 -8.57 15.01
N LEU A 17 0.95 -8.70 14.15
CA LEU A 17 -0.33 -9.33 14.45
C LEU A 17 -0.36 -10.84 14.20
N ASP A 18 0.74 -11.53 13.89
CA ASP A 18 0.77 -12.98 13.67
C ASP A 18 -0.21 -13.49 12.58
N VAL A 19 -0.50 -12.66 11.58
CA VAL A 19 -1.44 -13.00 10.50
C VAL A 19 -0.81 -13.03 9.12
N PHE A 20 0.39 -12.45 8.95
CA PHE A 20 1.06 -12.36 7.65
C PHE A 20 1.31 -13.73 7.01
N ASP A 21 1.83 -14.71 7.75
CA ASP A 21 2.10 -16.06 7.22
C ASP A 21 0.85 -16.74 6.67
N ARG A 22 -0.29 -16.58 7.37
CA ARG A 22 -1.57 -17.14 6.94
C ARG A 22 -2.09 -16.43 5.70
N LEU A 23 -1.92 -15.12 5.64
CA LEU A 23 -2.30 -14.31 4.49
C LEU A 23 -1.48 -14.73 3.26
N ALA A 24 -0.15 -14.77 3.37
CA ALA A 24 0.76 -15.16 2.29
C ALA A 24 0.59 -16.62 1.85
N GLY A 25 0.21 -17.53 2.77
CA GLY A 25 -0.09 -18.93 2.42
C GLY A 25 -1.42 -19.15 1.70
N SER A 26 -2.30 -18.15 1.65
CA SER A 26 -3.65 -18.28 1.09
C SER A 26 -3.97 -17.30 -0.05
N HIS A 27 -3.09 -16.31 -0.29
CA HIS A 27 -3.28 -15.27 -1.28
C HIS A 27 -1.98 -15.01 -2.05
N GLU A 28 -2.11 -14.50 -3.28
CA GLU A 28 -0.96 -13.97 -4.01
C GLU A 28 -0.62 -12.57 -3.50
N ILE A 29 0.51 -12.49 -2.81
CA ILE A 29 1.05 -11.25 -2.25
C ILE A 29 2.14 -10.72 -3.15
N PHE A 30 2.09 -9.42 -3.41
CA PHE A 30 3.08 -8.64 -4.13
C PHE A 30 3.59 -7.53 -3.22
N ALA A 31 4.85 -7.16 -3.40
CA ALA A 31 5.46 -6.01 -2.74
C ALA A 31 6.45 -5.35 -3.69
N ALA A 32 6.59 -4.03 -3.56
CA ALA A 32 7.62 -3.29 -4.28
C ALA A 32 9.03 -3.71 -3.78
N SER A 33 10.03 -3.67 -4.64
CA SER A 33 11.43 -3.93 -4.25
C SER A 33 11.87 -3.02 -3.09
N THR A 34 11.50 -1.74 -3.13
CA THR A 34 11.80 -0.79 -2.05
C THR A 34 11.12 -1.19 -0.74
N VAL A 35 9.86 -1.65 -0.78
CA VAL A 35 9.14 -2.16 0.40
C VAL A 35 9.83 -3.39 0.99
N ILE A 36 10.26 -4.34 0.15
CA ILE A 36 11.02 -5.52 0.59
C ILE A 36 12.31 -5.09 1.31
N ASP A 37 12.93 -4.01 0.83
CA ASP A 37 14.15 -3.44 1.41
C ASP A 37 13.94 -2.65 2.71
N GLU A 38 12.78 -2.05 2.90
CA GLU A 38 12.44 -1.26 4.09
C GLU A 38 12.06 -2.14 5.29
N VAL A 39 11.37 -3.26 5.03
CA VAL A 39 10.88 -4.16 6.09
C VAL A 39 12.03 -5.02 6.62
N ARG A 40 12.68 -4.53 7.67
CA ARG A 40 13.81 -5.21 8.36
C ARG A 40 13.49 -5.67 9.77
N PHE A 41 12.43 -5.15 10.37
CA PHE A 41 12.00 -5.51 11.72
C PHE A 41 10.52 -5.24 11.94
N PHE A 42 9.92 -5.96 12.88
CA PHE A 42 8.59 -5.67 13.41
C PHE A 42 8.59 -5.75 14.94
N LYS A 43 7.53 -5.28 15.58
CA LYS A 43 7.40 -5.33 17.05
C LYS A 43 6.26 -6.24 17.47
N ARG A 44 6.49 -7.14 18.42
CA ARG A 44 5.44 -7.99 19.01
C ARG A 44 5.59 -7.95 20.52
N SER A 45 4.53 -7.60 21.24
CA SER A 45 4.58 -7.47 22.70
C SER A 45 5.75 -6.61 23.19
N ASP A 46 5.99 -5.48 22.52
CA ASP A 46 7.13 -4.56 22.73
C ASP A 46 8.54 -5.10 22.43
N GLU A 47 8.67 -6.37 22.03
CA GLU A 47 9.93 -6.95 21.57
C GLU A 47 10.15 -6.69 20.08
N LYS A 48 11.38 -6.31 19.71
CA LYS A 48 11.78 -6.09 18.32
C LYS A 48 12.29 -7.38 17.72
N HIS A 49 11.64 -7.85 16.65
CA HIS A 49 12.04 -9.05 15.92
C HIS A 49 12.61 -8.66 14.56
N PRO A 50 13.82 -9.13 14.20
CA PRO A 50 14.34 -8.96 12.85
C PRO A 50 13.53 -9.81 11.87
N VAL A 51 13.33 -9.30 10.67
CA VAL A 51 12.76 -10.03 9.54
C VAL A 51 13.59 -9.76 8.31
N ASP A 52 13.84 -10.81 7.54
CA ASP A 52 14.43 -10.72 6.22
C ASP A 52 13.36 -11.18 5.23
N LEU A 53 12.61 -10.23 4.66
CA LEU A 53 11.53 -10.57 3.73
C LEU A 53 12.05 -11.33 2.51
N GLN A 54 13.24 -10.97 2.02
CA GLN A 54 13.82 -11.60 0.85
C GLN A 54 14.05 -13.10 1.10
N GLN A 55 14.71 -13.43 2.21
CA GLN A 55 15.02 -14.82 2.54
C GLN A 55 13.77 -15.58 2.97
N GLN A 56 12.88 -14.99 3.77
CA GLN A 56 11.78 -15.72 4.40
C GLN A 56 10.57 -15.91 3.50
N TYR A 57 10.26 -14.91 2.64
CA TYR A 57 9.00 -14.90 1.88
C TYR A 57 9.20 -14.79 0.37
N VAL A 58 10.19 -14.04 -0.10
CA VAL A 58 10.40 -13.86 -1.56
C VAL A 58 11.05 -15.10 -2.17
N SER A 59 12.09 -15.64 -1.52
CA SER A 59 12.83 -16.81 -2.03
C SER A 59 11.97 -18.07 -2.19
N SER A 60 10.91 -18.19 -1.37
CA SER A 60 9.94 -19.28 -1.38
C SER A 60 8.73 -19.01 -2.27
N GLY A 61 8.62 -17.81 -2.85
CA GLY A 61 7.52 -17.39 -3.72
C GLY A 61 6.23 -17.03 -2.98
N LEU A 62 6.25 -16.93 -1.64
CA LEU A 62 5.11 -16.49 -0.83
C LEU A 62 4.81 -14.99 -1.02
N VAL A 63 5.83 -14.20 -1.32
CA VAL A 63 5.72 -12.80 -1.75
C VAL A 63 6.41 -12.65 -3.09
N LYS A 64 5.72 -12.06 -4.06
CA LYS A 64 6.24 -11.75 -5.39
C LYS A 64 6.77 -10.33 -5.40
N GLU A 65 8.06 -10.19 -5.64
CA GLU A 65 8.70 -8.89 -5.83
C GLU A 65 8.34 -8.29 -7.18
N LEU A 66 8.01 -7.01 -7.19
CA LEU A 66 7.85 -6.18 -8.39
C LEU A 66 8.66 -4.90 -8.24
N SER A 67 9.18 -4.38 -9.34
CA SER A 67 9.87 -3.09 -9.36
C SER A 67 9.21 -2.14 -10.35
N ALA A 68 9.27 -0.84 -10.04
CA ALA A 68 9.01 0.21 -11.00
C ALA A 68 10.32 0.81 -11.50
N SER A 69 10.37 1.12 -12.79
CA SER A 69 11.44 1.92 -13.38
C SER A 69 11.34 3.38 -12.93
N PRO A 70 12.45 4.15 -13.00
CA PRO A 70 12.42 5.58 -12.71
C PRO A 70 11.44 6.37 -13.57
N ASP A 71 11.19 5.95 -14.81
CA ASP A 71 10.23 6.60 -15.71
C ASP A 71 8.78 6.36 -15.27
N GLU A 72 8.44 5.15 -14.80
CA GLU A 72 7.12 4.84 -14.24
C GLU A 72 6.86 5.63 -12.95
N ILE A 73 7.86 5.73 -12.07
CA ILE A 73 7.79 6.57 -10.86
C ILE A 73 7.57 8.04 -11.23
N LYS A 74 8.33 8.53 -12.21
CA LYS A 74 8.20 9.91 -12.69
C LYS A 74 6.81 10.17 -13.26
N GLU A 75 6.23 9.22 -14.00
CA GLU A 75 4.88 9.36 -14.53
C GLU A 75 3.84 9.53 -13.40
N VAL A 76 3.95 8.74 -12.32
CA VAL A 76 3.10 8.92 -11.13
C VAL A 76 3.28 10.32 -10.54
N LEU A 77 4.51 10.77 -10.34
CA LEU A 77 4.78 12.11 -9.80
C LEU A 77 4.16 13.23 -10.64
N THR A 78 4.13 13.10 -11.97
CA THR A 78 3.49 14.12 -12.85
C THR A 78 1.97 14.22 -12.67
N LYS A 79 1.33 13.16 -12.17
CA LYS A 79 -0.12 13.12 -11.89
C LYS A 79 -0.45 13.61 -10.48
N LEU A 80 0.55 13.67 -9.59
CA LEU A 80 0.39 14.11 -8.22
C LEU A 80 0.68 15.62 -8.07
N PRO A 81 -0.05 16.34 -7.21
CA PRO A 81 0.32 17.70 -6.84
C PRO A 81 1.72 17.74 -6.21
N ALA A 82 2.50 18.79 -6.50
CA ALA A 82 3.86 18.92 -5.97
C ALA A 82 3.94 18.87 -4.43
N ILE A 83 2.89 19.35 -3.73
CA ILE A 83 2.81 19.28 -2.26
C ILE A 83 2.75 17.83 -1.73
N ASN A 84 2.38 16.86 -2.56
CA ASN A 84 2.34 15.46 -2.18
C ASN A 84 3.68 14.74 -2.39
N HIS A 85 4.60 15.30 -3.19
CA HIS A 85 5.83 14.60 -3.59
C HIS A 85 6.75 14.28 -2.40
N GLU A 86 6.83 15.19 -1.42
CA GLU A 86 7.67 15.03 -0.23
C GLU A 86 6.97 14.25 0.91
N ASN A 87 5.69 13.94 0.75
CA ASN A 87 4.88 13.29 1.80
C ASN A 87 4.60 11.82 1.52
N ILE A 88 4.95 11.33 0.33
CA ILE A 88 4.82 9.91 -0.05
C ILE A 88 6.22 9.32 0.04
N ASP A 89 6.35 8.23 0.78
CA ASP A 89 7.66 7.59 0.93
C ASP A 89 8.08 6.85 -0.36
N PRO A 90 9.37 6.46 -0.49
CA PRO A 90 9.85 5.76 -1.69
C PRO A 90 9.13 4.43 -1.97
N GLY A 91 8.82 3.63 -0.94
CA GLY A 91 8.14 2.34 -1.07
C GLY A 91 6.68 2.48 -1.52
N GLU A 92 5.97 3.46 -0.99
CA GLU A 92 4.62 3.87 -1.38
C GLU A 92 4.62 4.38 -2.81
N LEU A 93 5.56 5.25 -3.17
CA LEU A 93 5.64 5.83 -4.50
C LEU A 93 5.92 4.76 -5.57
N GLU A 94 6.85 3.83 -5.29
CA GLU A 94 7.10 2.69 -6.16
C GLU A 94 5.87 1.78 -6.27
N SER A 95 5.19 1.52 -5.14
CA SER A 95 3.96 0.73 -5.11
C SER A 95 2.84 1.37 -5.94
N LEU A 96 2.67 2.69 -5.89
CA LEU A 96 1.70 3.42 -6.72
C LEU A 96 2.05 3.37 -8.21
N ALA A 97 3.33 3.36 -8.57
CA ALA A 97 3.79 3.18 -9.94
C ALA A 97 3.50 1.78 -10.46
N ILE A 98 3.80 0.75 -9.66
CA ILE A 98 3.44 -0.65 -9.97
C ILE A 98 1.92 -0.79 -10.10
N LEU A 99 1.16 -0.21 -9.17
CA LEU A 99 -0.31 -0.25 -9.21
C LEU A 99 -0.85 0.39 -10.49
N SER A 100 -0.28 1.53 -10.91
CA SER A 100 -0.69 2.23 -12.13
C SER A 100 -0.48 1.39 -13.40
N ARG A 101 0.56 0.56 -13.43
CA ARG A 101 0.88 -0.34 -14.55
C ARG A 101 0.05 -1.63 -14.57
N GLU A 102 -0.14 -2.25 -13.41
CA GLU A 102 -0.64 -3.62 -13.28
C GLU A 102 -2.13 -3.66 -12.94
N GLU A 103 -3.03 -3.74 -13.93
CA GLU A 103 -4.50 -3.62 -13.73
C GLU A 103 -5.11 -4.60 -12.70
N GLY A 104 -4.49 -5.76 -12.46
CA GLY A 104 -5.01 -6.80 -11.57
C GLY A 104 -4.70 -6.63 -10.09
N LEU A 105 -3.84 -5.68 -9.71
CA LEU A 105 -3.42 -5.49 -8.32
C LEU A 105 -4.39 -4.61 -7.54
N ILE A 106 -4.60 -4.96 -6.27
CA ILE A 106 -5.27 -4.14 -5.26
C ILE A 106 -4.24 -3.75 -4.20
N PHE A 107 -4.08 -2.45 -3.99
CA PHE A 107 -3.12 -1.87 -3.06
C PHE A 107 -3.67 -1.78 -1.65
N CYS A 108 -2.90 -2.25 -0.66
CA CYS A 108 -3.22 -2.10 0.75
C CYS A 108 -2.14 -1.24 1.41
N SER A 109 -2.56 -0.10 1.97
CA SER A 109 -1.72 0.80 2.76
C SER A 109 -2.49 1.32 3.97
N CYS A 110 -1.76 1.69 5.01
CA CYS A 110 -2.29 2.42 6.17
C CYS A 110 -1.88 3.90 6.16
N ASP A 111 -1.03 4.30 5.22
CA ASP A 111 -0.50 5.66 5.15
C ASP A 111 -1.51 6.62 4.51
N ALA A 112 -1.64 7.78 5.14
CA ALA A 112 -2.62 8.77 4.72
C ALA A 112 -2.26 9.41 3.37
N ALA A 113 -0.99 9.71 3.12
CA ALA A 113 -0.52 10.30 1.87
C ALA A 113 -0.66 9.32 0.70
N ALA A 114 -0.26 8.06 0.86
CA ALA A 114 -0.43 7.02 -0.15
C ALA A 114 -1.92 6.79 -0.50
N ILE A 115 -2.81 6.69 0.50
CA ILE A 115 -4.25 6.54 0.26
C ILE A 115 -4.83 7.76 -0.45
N ARG A 116 -4.43 8.98 -0.04
CA ARG A 116 -4.88 10.24 -0.67
C ARG A 116 -4.37 10.42 -2.09
N ALA A 117 -3.32 9.71 -2.50
CA ALA A 117 -2.79 9.73 -3.86
C ALA A 117 -3.66 8.95 -4.86
N LEU A 118 -4.35 7.89 -4.42
CA LEU A 118 -5.14 7.01 -5.29
C LEU A 118 -6.15 7.75 -6.19
N PRO A 119 -6.91 8.76 -5.72
CA PRO A 119 -7.83 9.51 -6.57
C PRO A 119 -7.13 10.24 -7.70
N PHE A 120 -5.96 10.83 -7.47
CA PHE A 120 -5.19 11.55 -8.50
C PHE A 120 -4.74 10.64 -9.65
N LEU A 121 -4.51 9.36 -9.33
CA LEU A 121 -4.10 8.36 -10.30
C LEU A 121 -5.28 7.61 -10.95
N ASP A 122 -6.52 7.96 -10.58
CA ASP A 122 -7.72 7.23 -10.99
C ASP A 122 -7.72 5.76 -10.55
N LEU A 123 -7.16 5.48 -9.35
CA LEU A 123 -7.00 4.14 -8.77
C LEU A 123 -7.81 3.96 -7.47
N SER A 124 -8.85 4.77 -7.25
CA SER A 124 -9.61 4.77 -5.98
C SER A 124 -10.30 3.44 -5.67
N ASP A 125 -10.73 2.70 -6.70
CA ASP A 125 -11.37 1.38 -6.60
C ASP A 125 -10.35 0.24 -6.44
N ARG A 126 -9.06 0.55 -6.59
CA ARG A 126 -7.95 -0.40 -6.50
C ARG A 126 -7.17 -0.30 -5.21
N GLY A 127 -7.75 0.34 -4.19
CA GLY A 127 -7.22 0.35 -2.83
C GLY A 127 -8.10 -0.43 -1.85
N ILE A 128 -7.50 -0.91 -0.76
CA ILE A 128 -8.20 -1.62 0.33
C ILE A 128 -7.56 -1.27 1.69
N SER A 129 -8.37 -1.30 2.75
CA SER A 129 -7.89 -1.23 4.14
C SER A 129 -7.35 -2.59 4.61
N VAL A 130 -6.54 -2.60 5.66
CA VAL A 130 -6.10 -3.84 6.33
C VAL A 130 -7.31 -4.61 6.89
N GLU A 131 -8.28 -3.93 7.49
CA GLU A 131 -9.50 -4.54 8.00
C GLU A 131 -10.26 -5.32 6.91
N SER A 132 -10.51 -4.68 5.76
CA SER A 132 -11.20 -5.31 4.63
C SER A 132 -10.37 -6.42 3.99
N LEU A 133 -9.06 -6.25 3.89
CA LEU A 133 -8.13 -7.28 3.42
C LEU A 133 -8.25 -8.55 4.28
N LEU A 134 -8.09 -8.41 5.61
CA LEU A 134 -8.19 -9.52 6.55
C LEU A 134 -9.57 -10.19 6.47
N LYS A 135 -10.64 -9.39 6.53
CA LYS A 135 -12.02 -9.90 6.47
C LYS A 135 -12.29 -10.68 5.19
N SER A 136 -11.84 -10.18 4.03
CA SER A 136 -11.99 -10.88 2.75
C SER A 136 -11.14 -12.15 2.64
N SER A 137 -10.09 -12.23 3.46
CA SER A 137 -9.18 -13.38 3.58
C SER A 137 -9.64 -14.41 4.63
N GLY A 138 -10.81 -14.22 5.26
CA GLY A 138 -11.28 -15.08 6.35
C GLY A 138 -10.50 -14.92 7.66
N LEU A 139 -9.69 -13.86 7.78
CA LEU A 139 -8.90 -13.52 8.96
C LEU A 139 -9.60 -12.39 9.73
N GLN A 140 -9.50 -12.42 11.06
CA GLN A 140 -10.02 -11.36 11.92
C GLN A 140 -9.06 -11.12 13.08
N ARG A 141 -8.98 -9.85 13.50
CA ARG A 141 -8.20 -9.38 14.64
C ARG A 141 -9.00 -8.33 15.39
N SER A 142 -9.04 -8.44 16.71
CA SER A 142 -9.74 -7.48 17.58
C SER A 142 -8.86 -6.31 18.01
N ASP A 143 -7.55 -6.41 17.79
CA ASP A 143 -6.50 -5.47 18.19
C ASP A 143 -6.02 -4.58 17.01
N LEU A 144 -6.88 -4.36 16.02
CA LEU A 144 -6.59 -3.43 14.92
C LEU A 144 -6.55 -1.98 15.44
N LYS A 145 -5.51 -1.25 15.02
CA LYS A 145 -5.37 0.20 15.27
C LYS A 145 -6.30 0.96 14.33
N ASP A 146 -6.61 2.22 14.67
CA ASP A 146 -7.46 3.10 13.86
C ASP A 146 -7.02 3.16 12.38
N ARG A 147 -5.71 3.27 12.14
CA ARG A 147 -5.10 3.31 10.80
C ARG A 147 -5.38 2.07 9.93
N HIS A 148 -5.73 0.94 10.53
CA HIS A 148 -6.04 -0.30 9.81
C HIS A 148 -7.49 -0.36 9.33
N THR A 149 -8.35 0.52 9.84
CA THR A 149 -9.80 0.41 9.67
C THR A 149 -10.28 0.89 8.31
N ASP A 150 -11.44 0.40 7.91
CA ASP A 150 -12.20 0.94 6.78
C ASP A 150 -12.49 2.43 6.92
N GLN A 151 -12.72 2.90 8.15
CA GLN A 151 -13.05 4.29 8.40
C GLN A 151 -11.86 5.21 8.10
N HIS A 152 -10.66 4.87 8.58
CA HIS A 152 -9.43 5.61 8.24
C HIS A 152 -9.19 5.63 6.74
N PHE A 153 -9.31 4.47 6.09
CA PHE A 153 -9.12 4.35 4.64
C PHE A 153 -10.11 5.22 3.86
N LYS A 154 -11.42 5.09 4.11
CA LYS A 154 -12.47 5.86 3.43
C LYS A 154 -12.33 7.36 3.66
N SER A 155 -11.96 7.77 4.87
CA SER A 155 -11.78 9.19 5.20
C SER A 155 -10.62 9.79 4.41
N ASN A 156 -9.48 9.10 4.33
CA ASN A 156 -8.33 9.56 3.55
C ASN A 156 -8.61 9.53 2.04
N LEU A 157 -9.34 8.52 1.55
CA LEU A 157 -9.74 8.48 0.14
C LEU A 157 -10.64 9.66 -0.23
N ALA A 158 -11.60 10.01 0.64
CA ALA A 158 -12.47 11.17 0.44
C ALA A 158 -11.68 12.50 0.42
N ILE A 159 -10.69 12.67 1.31
CA ILE A 159 -9.78 13.81 1.29
C ILE A 159 -9.02 13.89 -0.04
N GLY A 160 -8.49 12.76 -0.54
CA GLY A 160 -7.82 12.71 -1.84
C GLY A 160 -8.74 13.10 -3.01
N GLN A 161 -9.99 12.65 -2.99
CA GLN A 161 -11.00 12.98 -4.01
C GLN A 161 -11.33 14.48 -4.00
N GLU A 162 -11.52 15.05 -2.80
CA GLU A 162 -11.74 16.48 -2.63
C GLU A 162 -10.54 17.30 -3.12
N ASN A 163 -9.32 16.90 -2.74
CA ASN A 163 -8.10 17.55 -3.18
C ASN A 163 -7.91 17.49 -4.70
N LYS A 164 -8.26 16.37 -5.36
CA LYS A 164 -8.22 16.26 -6.84
C LYS A 164 -9.07 17.34 -7.48
N ILE A 165 -10.28 17.59 -6.97
CA ILE A 165 -11.19 18.61 -7.51
C ILE A 165 -10.60 20.02 -7.33
N TYR A 166 -10.02 20.32 -6.17
CA TYR A 166 -9.49 21.67 -5.88
C TYR A 166 -8.16 21.97 -6.56
N LEU A 167 -7.27 20.99 -6.64
CA LEU A 167 -5.90 21.15 -7.14
C LEU A 167 -5.80 20.93 -8.65
N PHE A 168 -6.66 20.09 -9.23
CA PHE A 168 -6.81 19.94 -10.68
C PHE A 168 -8.11 20.59 -11.16
N LYS A 169 -8.16 21.92 -11.15
CA LYS A 169 -9.17 22.62 -11.96
C LYS A 169 -8.81 22.43 -13.44
N PRO A 170 -9.73 22.00 -14.32
CA PRO A 170 -9.52 22.20 -15.74
C PRO A 170 -9.37 23.71 -15.93
N GLY A 171 -8.24 24.12 -16.49
CA GLY A 171 -8.06 25.50 -16.90
C GLY A 171 -9.29 25.89 -17.72
N LYS A 172 -9.96 26.98 -17.32
CA LYS A 172 -10.89 27.64 -18.23
C LYS A 172 -10.09 27.91 -19.49
N GLY A 173 -10.42 27.20 -20.57
CA GLY A 173 -9.82 27.41 -21.88
C GLY A 173 -9.84 28.91 -22.16
N LYS A 174 -8.65 29.47 -22.36
CA LYS A 174 -8.48 30.73 -23.07
C LYS A 174 -8.28 30.40 -24.52
#